data_AF-A0A1U7JJ05-F1
#
_entry.id   AF-A0A1U7JJ05-F1
#
_cell.length_a   1.000
_cell.length_b   1.000
_cell.length_c   1.000
_cell.angle_alpha   90.00
_cell.angle_beta   90.00
_cell.angle_gamma   90.00
#
_symmetry.space_group_name_H-M   'P 1'
#
loop_
_entity.id
_entity.type
_entity.pdbx_description
1 polymer ?
#
loop_
_entity_poly.entity_id
_entity_poly.type
_entity_poly.pdbx_seq_one_letter_code
_entity_poly.pdbx_strand_id
1 'polypeptide(L)'
;MANRHSVTVSVNPFNPADPVFSFNIPVFWLLFACVALGVLIGGIASWAKQGRYRKEARLKRREADQLKHEAERLKQVAQSGSAPGLPAPDQKKAA
;
A
#
# COMPACT_ATOMS: atom_id res chain seq x y z
N MET A 1 13.90 12.39 -45.59
CA MET A 1 13.22 11.11 -45.89
C MET A 1 12.67 10.55 -44.59
N ALA A 2 11.36 10.31 -44.47
CA ALA A 2 10.75 9.89 -43.21
C ALA A 2 10.74 8.35 -43.09
N ASN A 3 11.41 7.83 -42.05
CA ASN A 3 11.39 6.41 -41.68
C ASN A 3 10.07 6.08 -40.97
N ARG A 4 8.99 6.03 -41.74
CA ARG A 4 7.60 5.75 -41.30
C ARG A 4 7.04 4.53 -42.02
N HIS A 5 7.92 3.62 -42.41
CA HIS A 5 7.55 2.39 -43.10
C HIS A 5 6.68 1.55 -42.17
N SER A 6 5.47 1.22 -42.63
CA SER A 6 4.58 0.35 -41.90
C SER A 6 5.09 -1.08 -42.00
N VAL A 7 5.22 -1.74 -40.85
CA VAL A 7 5.63 -3.16 -40.77
C VAL A 7 4.44 -3.95 -40.25
N THR A 8 4.21 -5.12 -40.80
CA THR A 8 3.20 -6.03 -40.27
C THR A 8 3.71 -6.64 -38.96
N VAL A 9 3.03 -6.32 -37.87
CA VAL A 9 3.30 -6.86 -36.54
C VAL A 9 2.22 -7.88 -36.20
N SER A 10 2.62 -9.12 -35.96
CA SER A 10 1.73 -10.18 -35.46
C SER A 10 1.87 -10.32 -33.95
N VAL A 11 0.73 -10.30 -33.25
CA VAL A 11 0.67 -10.41 -31.77
C VAL A 11 0.43 -11.86 -31.33
N ASN A 12 0.25 -12.80 -32.26
CA ASN A 12 0.08 -14.23 -31.98
C ASN A 12 1.44 -14.95 -32.06
N PRO A 13 2.00 -15.44 -30.93
CA PRO A 13 3.32 -16.07 -30.92
C PRO A 13 3.32 -17.51 -31.49
N PHE A 14 2.14 -18.12 -31.69
CA PHE A 14 2.01 -19.51 -32.16
C PHE A 14 1.62 -19.61 -33.63
N ASN A 15 0.93 -18.61 -34.17
CA ASN A 15 0.59 -18.52 -35.58
C ASN A 15 0.81 -17.10 -36.10
N PRO A 16 1.99 -16.78 -36.64
CA PRO A 16 2.29 -15.45 -37.16
C PRO A 16 1.52 -15.11 -38.45
N ALA A 17 0.94 -16.10 -39.13
CA ALA A 17 0.11 -15.91 -40.31
C ALA A 17 -1.37 -15.64 -39.96
N ASP A 18 -1.72 -15.59 -38.67
CA ASP A 18 -3.08 -15.31 -38.21
C ASP A 18 -3.49 -13.85 -38.56
N PRO A 19 -4.52 -13.65 -39.41
CA PRO A 19 -4.94 -12.32 -39.84
C PRO A 19 -5.70 -11.56 -38.74
N VAL A 20 -6.20 -12.23 -37.69
CA VAL A 20 -7.01 -11.58 -36.64
C VAL A 20 -6.15 -10.73 -35.69
N PHE A 21 -4.89 -11.11 -35.48
CA PHE A 21 -3.94 -10.45 -34.58
C PHE A 21 -2.74 -9.82 -35.30
N SER A 22 -2.89 -9.50 -36.59
CA SER A 22 -1.85 -8.87 -37.41
C SER A 22 -2.21 -7.43 -37.75
N PHE A 23 -1.36 -6.47 -37.35
CA PHE A 23 -1.57 -5.04 -37.57
C PHE A 23 -0.44 -4.46 -38.43
N ASN A 24 -0.79 -3.66 -39.43
CA ASN A 24 0.18 -2.94 -40.24
C ASN A 24 0.36 -1.53 -39.67
N ILE A 25 1.33 -1.36 -38.78
CA ILE A 25 1.59 -0.11 -38.07
C ILE A 25 3.09 0.22 -38.10
N PRO A 26 3.47 1.51 -38.07
CA PRO A 26 4.85 1.88 -37.80
C PRO A 26 5.31 1.40 -36.42
N VAL A 27 6.55 0.91 -36.33
CA VAL A 27 7.11 0.29 -35.11
C VAL A 27 7.14 1.23 -33.89
N PHE A 28 7.21 2.55 -34.12
CA PHE A 28 7.22 3.51 -33.01
C PHE A 28 5.95 3.44 -32.14
N TRP A 29 4.80 3.07 -32.70
CA TRP A 29 3.56 2.89 -31.93
C TRP A 29 3.67 1.74 -30.93
N LEU A 30 4.32 0.64 -31.32
CA LEU A 30 4.56 -0.49 -30.44
C LEU A 30 5.48 -0.09 -29.27
N LEU A 31 6.54 0.66 -29.56
CA LEU A 31 7.46 1.17 -28.54
C LEU A 31 6.72 2.06 -27.54
N PHE A 32 5.91 3.01 -28.01
CA PHE A 32 5.10 3.86 -27.12
C PHE A 32 4.09 3.05 -26.30
N ALA A 33 3.46 2.03 -26.88
CA ALA A 33 2.55 1.16 -26.15
C ALA A 33 3.26 0.40 -25.00
N CYS A 34 4.44 -0.15 -25.26
CA CYS A 34 5.26 -0.81 -24.23
C CYS A 34 5.65 0.17 -23.11
N VAL A 35 6.09 1.38 -23.46
CA VAL A 35 6.46 2.41 -22.48
C VAL A 35 5.24 2.85 -21.67
N ALA A 36 4.11 3.13 -22.33
CA ALA A 36 2.86 3.51 -21.67
C ALA A 36 2.38 2.45 -20.70
N LEU A 37 2.43 1.16 -21.10
CA LEU A 37 2.09 0.04 -20.23
C LEU A 37 2.99 0.00 -18.99
N GLY A 38 4.30 0.18 -19.16
CA GLY A 38 5.25 0.25 -18.05
C GLY A 38 4.94 1.41 -17.08
N VAL A 39 4.63 2.59 -17.61
CA VAL A 39 4.24 3.76 -16.80
C VAL A 39 2.94 3.51 -16.05
N LEU A 40 1.93 2.91 -16.68
CA LEU A 40 0.66 2.58 -16.03
C LEU A 40 0.86 1.58 -14.89
N ILE A 41 1.59 0.49 -15.13
CA ILE A 41 1.90 -0.51 -14.11
C ILE A 41 2.69 0.13 -12.97
N GLY A 42 3.74 0.89 -13.28
CA GLY A 42 4.55 1.58 -12.27
C GLY A 42 3.74 2.61 -11.47
N GLY A 43 2.88 3.37 -12.14
CA GLY A 43 1.99 4.35 -11.53
C GLY A 43 0.99 3.71 -10.58
N ILE A 44 0.31 2.65 -11.01
CA ILE A 44 -0.63 1.88 -10.19
C ILE A 44 0.09 1.26 -8.99
N ALA A 45 1.26 0.65 -9.19
CA ALA A 45 2.05 0.06 -8.12
C ALA A 45 2.50 1.10 -7.08
N SER A 46 2.99 2.25 -7.53
CA SER A 46 3.37 3.37 -6.66
C SER A 46 2.17 3.92 -5.88
N TRP A 47 1.02 4.08 -6.54
CA TRP A 47 -0.20 4.54 -5.90
C TRP A 47 -0.74 3.54 -4.88
N ALA A 48 -0.73 2.24 -5.19
CA ALA A 48 -1.14 1.19 -4.27
C ALA A 48 -0.26 1.14 -3.01
N LYS A 49 1.06 1.30 -3.17
CA LYS A 49 2.00 1.40 -2.04
C LYS A 49 1.63 2.55 -1.11
N GLN A 50 1.23 3.69 -1.65
CA GLN A 50 0.85 4.87 -0.86
C GLN A 50 -0.58 4.80 -0.31
N GLY A 51 -1.49 4.09 -1.00
CA GLY A 51 -2.88 3.86 -0.58
C GLY A 51 -2.99 3.04 0.71
N ARG A 52 -2.07 2.10 0.96
CA ARG A 52 -2.04 1.30 2.20
C ARG A 52 -1.80 2.17 3.44
N TYR A 53 -0.86 3.12 3.37
CA TYR A 53 -0.56 4.04 4.47
C TYR A 53 -1.74 4.93 4.86
N ARG A 54 -2.61 5.29 3.91
CA ARG A 54 -3.82 6.08 4.21
C ARG A 54 -4.83 5.31 5.05
N LYS A 55 -4.92 3.98 4.88
CA LYS A 55 -5.78 3.12 5.71
C LYS A 55 -5.17 2.87 7.09
N GLU A 56 -3.86 2.57 7.14
CA GLU A 56 -3.15 2.30 8.38
C GLU A 56 -3.09 3.53 9.31
N ALA A 57 -2.89 4.73 8.76
CA ALA A 57 -2.88 5.96 9.56
C ALA A 57 -4.21 6.24 10.28
N ARG A 58 -5.35 5.89 9.66
CA ARG A 58 -6.68 6.07 10.27
C ARG A 58 -6.95 5.06 11.38
N LEU A 59 -6.49 3.82 11.23
CA LEU A 59 -6.63 2.78 12.25
C LEU A 59 -5.75 3.09 13.47
N LYS A 60 -4.47 3.41 13.23
CA LYS A 60 -3.52 3.80 14.28
C LYS A 60 -4.00 5.01 15.09
N ARG A 61 -4.63 5.99 14.44
CA ARG A 61 -5.21 7.17 15.13
C ARG A 61 -6.31 6.76 16.11
N ARG A 62 -7.21 5.87 15.70
CA ARG A 62 -8.32 5.38 16.55
C ARG A 62 -7.81 4.59 17.74
N GLU A 63 -6.86 3.69 17.53
CA GLU A 63 -6.23 2.93 18.61
C GLU A 63 -5.52 3.85 19.60
N ALA A 64 -4.78 4.85 19.11
CA ALA A 64 -4.10 5.82 19.97
C ALA A 64 -5.09 6.67 20.80
N ASP A 65 -6.22 7.07 20.22
CA ASP A 65 -7.24 7.85 20.94
C ASP A 65 -7.96 6.99 22.00
N GLN A 66 -8.23 5.71 21.71
CA GLN A 66 -8.78 4.77 22.70
C GLN A 66 -7.82 4.56 23.88
N LEU A 67 -6.54 4.28 23.61
CA LEU A 67 -5.52 4.11 24.63
C LEU A 67 -5.34 5.37 25.49
N LYS A 68 -5.43 6.56 24.90
CA LYS A 68 -5.40 7.82 25.64
C LYS A 68 -6.60 7.97 26.58
N HIS A 69 -7.80 7.62 26.13
CA HIS A 69 -9.00 7.67 26.97
C HIS A 69 -8.92 6.68 28.14
N GLU A 70 -8.43 5.47 27.90
CA GLU A 70 -8.22 4.49 28.97
C GLU A 70 -7.16 4.94 29.97
N ALA A 71 -6.03 5.49 29.50
CA ALA A 71 -5.00 6.04 30.36
C ALA A 71 -5.52 7.20 31.22
N GLU A 72 -6.30 8.10 30.63
CA GLU A 72 -6.91 9.22 31.35
C GLU A 72 -7.94 8.74 32.37
N ARG A 73 -8.77 7.73 32.03
CA ARG A 73 -9.71 7.12 32.98
C ARG A 73 -8.98 6.47 34.16
N LEU A 74 -7.92 5.71 33.89
CA LEU A 74 -7.12 5.06 34.94
C LEU A 74 -6.45 6.11 35.83
N LYS A 75 -5.95 7.21 35.24
CA LYS A 75 -5.36 8.33 35.98
C LYS A 75 -6.39 9.03 36.87
N GLN A 76 -7.60 9.25 36.37
CA GLN A 76 -8.71 9.82 37.15
C GLN A 76 -9.13 8.90 38.30
N VAL A 77 -9.23 7.58 38.07
CA VAL A 77 -9.52 6.60 39.14
C VAL A 77 -8.42 6.57 40.20
N ALA A 78 -7.15 6.63 39.80
CA ALA A 78 -6.02 6.71 40.71
C ALA A 78 -6.01 8.02 41.53
N GLN A 79 -6.38 9.15 40.90
CA GLN A 79 -6.47 10.46 41.57
C GLN A 79 -7.70 10.60 42.48
N SER A 80 -8.79 9.91 42.17
CA SER A 80 -10.05 9.95 42.92
C SER A 80 -10.02 9.10 44.21
N GLY A 81 -8.88 8.48 44.54
CA GLY A 81 -8.64 7.82 45.82
C GLY A 81 -9.36 6.48 46.04
N SER A 82 -10.02 5.91 45.03
CA SER A 82 -10.70 4.60 45.10
C SER A 82 -9.89 3.43 44.52
N ALA A 83 -8.58 3.60 44.30
CA ALA A 83 -7.73 2.47 43.89
C ALA A 83 -7.64 1.45 45.05
N PRO A 84 -7.95 0.15 44.83
CA PRO A 84 -7.60 -0.90 45.78
C PRO A 84 -6.08 -0.82 45.99
N GLY A 85 -5.67 -0.39 47.19
CA GLY A 85 -4.26 -0.28 47.52
C GLY A 85 -3.59 -1.63 47.30
N LEU A 86 -2.62 -1.67 46.39
CA LEU A 86 -1.71 -2.81 46.30
C LEU A 86 -1.10 -3.02 47.69
N PRO A 87 -1.15 -4.23 48.26
CA PRO A 87 -0.57 -4.47 49.56
C PRO A 87 0.92 -4.12 49.50
N ALA A 88 1.36 -3.35 50.50
CA ALA A 88 2.75 -2.94 50.61
C ALA A 88 3.66 -4.19 50.56
N PRO A 89 4.82 -4.13 49.87
CA PRO A 89 5.72 -5.27 49.80
C PRO A 89 6.11 -5.71 51.22
N ASP A 90 5.82 -6.97 51.55
CA ASP A 90 6.00 -7.56 52.87
C ASP A 90 7.51 -7.56 53.20
N GLN A 91 7.96 -6.63 54.05
CA GLN A 91 9.36 -6.51 54.50
C GLN A 91 9.74 -7.59 55.51
N LYS A 92 9.25 -8.83 55.35
CA LYS A 92 9.57 -9.91 56.29
C LYS A 92 10.88 -10.60 55.91
N LYS A 93 11.89 -10.23 56.71
CA LYS A 93 13.11 -10.98 57.06
C LYS A 93 14.21 -11.04 56.00
N ALA A 94 14.95 -9.93 55.90
CA ALA A 94 16.41 -10.04 55.87
C ALA A 94 16.88 -10.07 57.34
N ALA A 95 17.06 -11.28 57.89
CA ALA A 95 17.72 -11.53 59.16
C ALA A 95 18.52 -12.83 59.02
#